data_AF-A0A1M7ZWX3-F1
#
_entry.id   AF-A0A1M7ZWX3-F1
#
_cell.length_a   1.000
_cell.length_b   1.000
_cell.length_c   1.000
_cell.angle_alpha   90.00
_cell.angle_beta   90.00
_cell.angle_gamma   90.00
#
_symmetry.space_group_name_H-M   'P 1'
#
loop_
_entity.id
_entity.type
_entity.pdbx_description
1 polymer ?
#
loop_
_entity_poly.entity_id
_entity_poly.type
_entity_poly.pdbx_seq_one_letter_code
_entity_poly.pdbx_strand_id
1 'polypeptide(L)'
;MNWSYLIKHWFSTLLVAPILSVIINYYYTDIETLFNLTSVYPITVIFGLFFSLPTYIILGITYYILDKKGIKPIYIKPILLGFCTIGIIISFVIIFNNREENTVLAYSLTSIFFGLIYKIENNDTNKNHHKNQSSN
;
A
#
# COMPACT_ATOMS: atom_id res chain seq x y z
N MET A 1 -13.65 6.24 -10.57
CA MET A 1 -12.33 6.01 -9.98
C MET A 1 -12.19 6.67 -8.61
N ASN A 2 -12.24 5.87 -7.55
CA ASN A 2 -12.05 6.35 -6.19
C ASN A 2 -10.57 6.24 -5.78
N TRP A 3 -9.81 7.30 -6.04
CA TRP A 3 -8.38 7.38 -5.68
C TRP A 3 -8.14 7.30 -4.16
N SER A 4 -9.17 7.54 -3.34
CA SER A 4 -9.06 7.49 -1.88
C SER A 4 -8.55 6.13 -1.39
N TYR A 5 -8.96 5.04 -2.06
CA TYR A 5 -8.49 3.70 -1.73
C TYR A 5 -6.96 3.58 -1.92
N LEU A 6 -6.45 3.96 -3.09
CA LEU A 6 -5.02 3.84 -3.41
C LEU A 6 -4.17 4.73 -2.50
N ILE A 7 -4.60 5.96 -2.24
CA ILE A 7 -3.86 6.90 -1.39
C ILE A 7 -3.83 6.44 0.07
N LYS A 8 -4.97 6.01 0.63
CA LYS A 8 -5.04 5.48 1.99
C LYS A 8 -4.19 4.23 2.15
N HIS A 9 -4.28 3.31 1.19
CA HIS A 9 -3.46 2.12 1.16
C HIS A 9 -1.96 2.48 1.12
N TRP A 10 -1.57 3.37 0.21
CA TRP A 10 -0.20 3.84 0.08
C TRP A 10 0.36 4.40 1.37
N PHE A 11 -0.33 5.39 1.94
CA PHE A 11 0.16 6.08 3.12
C PHE A 11 0.25 5.16 4.33
N SER A 12 -0.75 4.29 4.53
CA SER A 12 -0.75 3.35 5.65
C SER A 12 0.34 2.30 5.53
N THR A 13 0.58 1.76 4.33
CA THR A 13 1.68 0.80 4.12
C THR A 13 3.03 1.44 4.40
N LEU A 14 3.22 2.67 3.95
CA LEU A 14 4.49 3.37 4.05
C LEU A 14 4.81 3.81 5.49
N LEU A 15 3.79 4.15 6.29
CA LEU A 15 3.97 4.48 7.70
C LEU A 15 4.11 3.26 8.60
N VAL A 16 3.31 2.22 8.36
CA VAL A 16 3.22 1.07 9.29
C VAL A 16 4.29 0.03 8.99
N ALA A 17 4.67 -0.18 7.73
CA ALA A 17 5.64 -1.22 7.39
C ALA A 17 7.03 -1.04 8.01
N PRO A 18 7.62 0.17 8.09
CA PRO A 18 8.90 0.34 8.78
C PRO A 18 8.80 0.01 10.28
N ILE A 19 7.69 0.36 10.93
CA ILE A 19 7.43 0.03 12.34
C ILE A 19 7.35 -1.48 12.50
N LEU A 20 6.57 -2.14 11.63
CA LEU A 20 6.43 -3.59 11.65
C LEU A 20 7.76 -4.31 11.37
N SER A 21 8.59 -3.78 10.45
CA SER A 21 9.92 -4.32 10.16
C SER A 21 10.81 -4.30 11.41
N VAL A 22 10.80 -3.21 12.18
CA VAL A 22 11.58 -3.14 13.43
C VAL A 22 11.03 -4.06 14.50
N ILE A 23 9.71 -4.21 14.61
CA ILE A 23 9.12 -5.20 15.54
C ILE A 23 9.55 -6.63 15.18
N ILE A 24 9.55 -6.97 13.89
CA ILE A 24 10.00 -8.28 13.42
C ILE A 24 11.50 -8.44 13.72
N ASN A 25 12.33 -7.47 13.34
CA ASN A 25 13.78 -7.53 13.56
C ASN A 25 14.17 -7.56 15.04
N TYR A 26 13.42 -6.90 15.93
CA TYR A 26 13.62 -6.94 17.38
C TYR A 26 13.48 -8.35 17.95
N TYR A 27 12.57 -9.16 17.40
CA TYR A 27 12.46 -10.55 17.84
C TYR A 27 13.68 -11.39 17.45
N TYR A 28 14.43 -10.97 16.44
CA TYR A 28 15.60 -11.68 15.90
C TYR A 28 16.96 -11.05 16.29
N THR A 29 16.99 -9.82 16.82
CA THR A 29 18.23 -9.02 17.02
C THR A 29 18.17 -8.18 18.31
N ASP A 30 19.33 -7.79 18.85
CA ASP A 30 19.49 -7.00 20.08
C ASP A 30 18.86 -5.58 20.05
N ILE A 31 18.65 -5.04 21.27
CA ILE A 31 17.93 -3.81 21.64
C ILE A 31 18.46 -2.53 20.94
N GLU A 32 19.73 -2.50 20.49
CA GLU A 32 20.32 -1.33 19.81
C GLU A 32 19.58 -0.94 18.53
N THR A 33 18.89 -1.87 17.88
CA THR A 33 18.10 -1.62 16.67
C THR A 33 16.89 -0.71 16.91
N LEU A 34 16.33 -0.67 18.12
CA LEU A 34 15.16 0.15 18.46
C LEU A 34 15.50 1.65 18.57
N PHE A 35 16.67 2.01 19.11
CA PHE A 35 17.08 3.41 19.23
C PHE A 35 17.41 4.05 17.87
N ASN A 36 17.79 3.24 16.89
CA ASN A 36 18.06 3.71 15.53
C ASN A 36 16.77 4.03 14.75
N LEU A 37 15.62 3.48 15.17
CA LEU A 37 14.33 3.70 14.52
C LEU A 37 13.97 5.19 14.47
N THR A 38 14.12 5.93 15.58
CA THR A 38 13.68 7.35 15.63
C THR A 38 14.47 8.24 14.66
N SER A 39 15.74 7.92 14.41
CA SER A 39 16.62 8.68 13.51
C SER A 39 16.42 8.30 12.05
N VAL A 40 16.30 7.00 11.77
CA VAL A 40 16.25 6.47 10.40
C VAL A 40 14.83 6.45 9.83
N TYR A 41 13.79 6.39 10.67
CA TYR A 41 12.39 6.31 10.24
C TYR A 41 11.94 7.42 9.30
N PRO A 42 12.21 8.73 9.55
CA PRO A 42 11.79 9.79 8.65
C PRO A 42 12.43 9.66 7.26
N ILE A 43 13.70 9.25 7.23
CA ILE A 43 14.47 9.04 6.00
C ILE A 43 13.87 7.85 5.23
N THR A 44 13.61 6.73 5.91
CA THR A 44 12.98 5.54 5.31
C THR A 44 11.59 5.85 4.74
N VAL A 45 10.79 6.67 5.42
CA VAL A 45 9.48 7.13 4.93
C VAL A 45 9.65 7.97 3.66
N ILE A 46 10.55 8.95 3.66
CA ILE A 46 10.76 9.82 2.48
C ILE A 46 11.24 9.00 1.28
N PHE A 47 12.26 8.16 1.45
CA PHE A 47 12.76 7.31 0.36
C PHE A 47 11.71 6.28 -0.08
N GLY A 48 10.98 5.68 0.86
CA GLY A 48 9.87 4.78 0.58
C GLY A 48 8.80 5.45 -0.29
N LEU A 49 8.55 6.75 -0.10
CA LEU A 49 7.60 7.52 -0.89
C LEU A 49 8.08 7.67 -2.34
N PHE A 50 9.35 8.03 -2.54
CA PHE A 50 9.93 8.17 -3.88
C PHE A 50 10.06 6.83 -4.62
N PHE A 51 10.47 5.76 -3.94
CA PHE A 51 10.66 4.46 -4.58
C PHE A 51 9.36 3.72 -4.87
N SER A 52 8.28 3.98 -4.11
CA SER A 52 6.99 3.34 -4.36
C SER A 52 6.12 4.07 -5.39
N LEU A 53 6.44 5.32 -5.72
CA LEU A 53 5.74 6.13 -6.72
C LEU A 53 5.54 5.41 -8.07
N PRO A 54 6.57 4.80 -8.69
CA PRO A 54 6.40 4.05 -9.95
C PRO A 54 5.36 2.93 -9.85
N THR A 55 5.36 2.19 -8.75
CA THR A 55 4.38 1.12 -8.48
C THR A 55 2.97 1.68 -8.38
N TYR A 56 2.78 2.78 -7.64
CA TYR A 56 1.46 3.39 -7.48
C TYR A 56 0.93 4.06 -8.74
N ILE A 57 1.80 4.57 -9.62
CA ILE A 57 1.42 5.03 -10.96
C ILE A 57 0.83 3.87 -11.77
N ILE A 58 1.52 2.71 -11.79
CA ILE A 58 1.05 1.51 -12.48
C ILE A 58 -0.28 1.01 -11.90
N LEU A 59 -0.43 1.01 -10.57
CA LEU A 59 -1.68 0.65 -9.90
C LEU A 59 -2.82 1.60 -10.27
N GLY A 60 -2.57 2.91 -10.34
CA GLY A 60 -3.55 3.91 -10.75
C GLY A 60 -4.04 3.69 -12.19
N ILE A 61 -3.10 3.46 -13.12
CA ILE A 61 -3.43 3.16 -14.53
C ILE A 61 -4.23 1.85 -14.63
N THR A 62 -3.80 0.81 -13.92
CA THR A 62 -4.46 -0.50 -13.89
C THR A 62 -5.89 -0.37 -13.35
N TYR A 63 -6.07 0.35 -12.25
CA TYR A 63 -7.38 0.61 -11.68
C TYR A 63 -8.28 1.38 -12.65
N TYR A 64 -7.75 2.41 -13.33
CA TYR A 64 -8.49 3.16 -14.34
C TYR A 64 -9.01 2.28 -15.47
N ILE A 65 -8.16 1.40 -16.01
CA ILE A 65 -8.53 0.49 -17.09
C ILE A 65 -9.60 -0.50 -16.63
N LEU A 66 -9.47 -1.05 -15.41
CA LEU A 66 -10.40 -2.02 -14.85
C LEU A 66 -11.77 -1.39 -14.51
N ASP A 67 -11.78 -0.18 -13.95
CA ASP A 67 -12.98 0.60 -13.63
C ASP A 67 -13.74 0.95 -14.93
N LYS A 68 -13.02 1.38 -15.96
CA LYS A 68 -13.60 1.68 -17.28
C LYS A 68 -14.21 0.46 -17.97
N LYS A 69 -13.67 -0.75 -17.72
CA LYS A 69 -14.22 -2.01 -18.20
C LYS A 69 -15.44 -2.50 -17.38
N GLY A 70 -15.86 -1.76 -16.35
CA GLY A 70 -16.99 -2.13 -15.50
C GLY A 70 -16.74 -3.36 -14.64
N ILE A 71 -15.48 -3.69 -14.36
CA ILE A 71 -15.15 -4.85 -13.51
C ILE A 71 -15.58 -4.58 -12.08
N LYS A 72 -16.24 -5.55 -11.45
CA LYS A 72 -16.70 -5.42 -10.06
C LYS A 72 -15.51 -5.21 -9.12
N PRO A 73 -15.62 -4.34 -8.09
CA PRO A 73 -14.54 -4.05 -7.14
C PRO A 73 -13.93 -5.28 -6.45
N ILE A 74 -14.74 -6.34 -6.27
CA ILE A 74 -14.29 -7.61 -5.67
C ILE A 74 -13.15 -8.28 -6.45
N TYR A 75 -13.09 -8.09 -7.78
CA TYR A 75 -12.03 -8.63 -8.63
C TYR A 75 -10.87 -7.64 -8.83
N ILE A 76 -11.17 -6.35 -8.84
CA ILE A 76 -10.15 -5.28 -8.96
C ILE A 76 -9.20 -5.32 -7.76
N LYS A 77 -9.76 -5.49 -6.55
CA LYS A 77 -9.02 -5.43 -5.30
C LYS A 77 -7.85 -6.44 -5.22
N PRO A 78 -8.04 -7.75 -5.40
CA PRO A 78 -6.93 -8.71 -5.36
C PRO A 78 -5.91 -8.49 -6.47
N ILE A 79 -6.33 -8.03 -7.66
CA ILE A 79 -5.40 -7.70 -8.76
C ILE A 79 -4.47 -6.56 -8.34
N LEU A 80 -5.03 -5.47 -7.81
CA LEU A 80 -4.23 -4.34 -7.32
C LEU A 80 -3.30 -4.75 -6.17
N LEU A 81 -3.76 -5.60 -5.25
CA LEU A 81 -2.93 -6.12 -4.17
C LEU A 81 -1.76 -6.95 -4.70
N GLY A 82 -2.02 -7.85 -5.65
CA GLY A 82 -0.99 -8.67 -6.28
C GLY A 82 0.09 -7.83 -6.96
N PHE A 83 -0.31 -6.85 -7.77
CA PHE A 83 0.63 -5.92 -8.40
C PHE A 83 1.41 -5.10 -7.37
N CYS A 84 0.78 -4.67 -6.29
CA CYS A 84 1.44 -3.93 -5.22
C CYS A 84 2.52 -4.78 -4.53
N THR A 85 2.18 -6.00 -4.11
CA THR A 85 3.12 -6.92 -3.46
C THR A 85 4.28 -7.29 -4.38
N ILE A 86 4.00 -7.58 -5.66
CA ILE A 86 5.05 -7.84 -6.66
C ILE A 86 5.95 -6.62 -6.83
N GLY A 87 5.38 -5.42 -6.92
CA GLY A 87 6.14 -4.18 -7.01
C GLY A 87 7.04 -3.93 -5.81
N ILE A 88 6.58 -4.23 -4.59
CA ILE A 88 7.38 -4.18 -3.37
C ILE A 88 8.57 -5.14 -3.48
N ILE A 89 8.33 -6.41 -3.79
CA ILE A 89 9.39 -7.42 -3.90
C ILE A 89 10.43 -7.00 -4.94
N ILE A 90 10.01 -6.62 -6.15
CA ILE A 90 10.91 -6.21 -7.23
C ILE A 90 11.75 -4.99 -6.81
N SER A 91 11.12 -3.98 -6.19
CA SER A 91 11.82 -2.76 -5.76
C SER A 91 12.92 -3.09 -4.75
N PHE A 92 12.63 -3.95 -3.78
CA PHE A 92 13.61 -4.35 -2.78
C PHE A 92 14.71 -5.24 -3.33
N VAL A 93 14.39 -6.16 -4.26
CA VAL A 93 15.40 -6.99 -4.94
C VAL A 93 16.38 -6.08 -5.71
N ILE A 94 15.88 -5.08 -6.43
CA ILE A 94 16.72 -4.16 -7.22
C ILE A 94 17.60 -3.28 -6.32
N ILE A 95 17.05 -2.73 -5.23
CA ILE A 95 17.74 -1.74 -4.40
C ILE A 95 18.68 -2.40 -3.39
N PHE A 96 18.24 -3.49 -2.74
CA PHE A 96 18.93 -4.08 -1.59
C PHE A 96 19.51 -5.46 -1.88
N ASN A 97 19.32 -6.01 -3.08
CA ASN A 97 19.86 -7.31 -3.51
C ASN A 97 19.59 -8.43 -2.49
N ASN A 98 18.32 -8.53 -2.04
CA ASN A 98 17.81 -9.52 -1.06
C ASN A 98 18.42 -9.48 0.35
N ARG A 99 19.11 -8.40 0.75
CA ARG A 99 19.68 -8.31 2.11
C ARG A 99 18.66 -7.96 3.21
N GLU A 100 17.46 -7.57 2.82
CA GLU A 100 16.44 -6.96 3.70
C GLU A 100 15.14 -7.78 3.73
N GLU A 101 15.24 -9.11 3.83
CA GLU A 101 14.10 -10.04 3.71
C GLU A 101 12.99 -9.76 4.74
N ASN A 102 13.35 -9.49 5.99
CA ASN A 102 12.39 -9.14 7.05
C ASN A 102 11.63 -7.85 6.72
N THR A 103 12.31 -6.87 6.15
CA THR A 103 11.69 -5.62 5.70
C THR A 103 10.74 -5.88 4.52
N VAL A 104 11.12 -6.70 3.55
CA VAL A 104 10.24 -7.09 2.43
C VAL A 104 8.98 -7.79 2.94
N LEU A 105 9.11 -8.69 3.90
CA LEU A 105 7.99 -9.38 4.53
C LEU A 105 7.08 -8.41 5.27
N ALA A 106 7.64 -7.48 6.05
CA ALA A 106 6.88 -6.46 6.77
C ALA A 106 6.05 -5.58 5.82
N TYR A 107 6.66 -5.09 4.74
CA TYR A 107 5.97 -4.29 3.72
C TYR A 107 4.89 -5.09 3.00
N SER A 108 5.16 -6.34 2.66
CA SER A 108 4.20 -7.22 1.99
C SER A 108 2.99 -7.53 2.89
N LEU A 109 3.23 -7.90 4.15
CA LEU A 109 2.17 -8.17 5.13
C LEU A 109 1.32 -6.94 5.39
N THR A 110 1.96 -5.78 5.58
CA THR A 110 1.27 -4.51 5.80
C THR A 110 0.40 -4.14 4.58
N SER A 111 0.93 -4.32 3.36
CA SER A 111 0.18 -4.12 2.12
C SER A 111 -1.04 -5.02 2.02
N ILE A 112 -0.90 -6.30 2.33
CA ILE A 112 -2.03 -7.21 2.28
C ILE A 112 -3.07 -6.83 3.34
N PHE A 113 -2.63 -6.54 4.57
CA PHE A 113 -3.50 -6.21 5.68
C PHE A 113 -4.33 -4.95 5.42
N PHE A 114 -3.69 -3.82 5.10
CA PHE A 114 -4.40 -2.57 4.79
C PHE A 114 -5.17 -2.67 3.47
N GLY A 115 -4.64 -3.43 2.52
CA GLY A 115 -5.34 -3.79 1.30
C GLY A 115 -6.71 -4.39 1.60
N LEU A 116 -6.77 -5.39 2.48
CA LEU A 116 -8.01 -6.03 2.88
C LEU A 116 -8.94 -5.12 3.69
N ILE A 117 -8.39 -4.29 4.57
CA ILE A 117 -9.18 -3.36 5.40
C ILE A 117 -9.87 -2.28 4.57
N TYR A 118 -9.16 -1.65 3.63
CA TYR A 118 -9.74 -0.57 2.86
C TYR A 118 -10.76 -1.08 1.83
N LYS A 119 -11.92 -0.43 1.78
CA LYS A 119 -12.98 -0.74 0.82
C LYS A 119 -12.80 0.13 -0.43
N ILE A 120 -12.92 -0.48 -1.60
CA ILE A 120 -13.06 0.25 -2.86
C ILE A 120 -14.51 0.72 -2.93
N GLU A 121 -14.74 2.02 -2.75
CA GLU A 121 -16.06 2.63 -2.90
C GLU A 121 -16.35 2.81 -4.40
N ASN A 122 -17.44 2.22 -4.87
CA ASN A 122 -17.91 2.45 -6.23
C ASN A 122 -18.59 3.83 -6.33
N ASN A 123 -18.41 4.48 -7.48
CA ASN A 123 -19.06 5.76 -7.79
C ASN A 123 -20.61 5.64 -7.84
N ASP A 124 -21.16 4.42 -7.91
CA ASP A 124 -22.61 4.17 -7.92
C ASP A 124 -23.28 4.53 -6.59
N THR A 125 -22.57 4.34 -5.46
CA THR A 125 -23.07 4.71 -4.13
C THR A 125 -23.23 6.23 -3.99
N ASN A 126 -22.36 7.00 -4.65
CA ASN A 126 -22.35 8.47 -4.54
C ASN A 126 -23.44 9.13 -5.42
N LYS A 127 -23.76 8.54 -6.58
CA LYS A 127 -24.88 9.00 -7.42
C LYS A 127 -26.24 8.80 -6.75
N ASN A 128 -26.43 7.72 -5.98
CA ASN A 128 -27.69 7.46 -5.30
C ASN A 128 -27.90 8.38 -4.09
N HIS A 129 -26.84 8.79 -3.40
CA HIS A 129 -26.94 9.77 -2.32
C HIS A 129 -27.35 11.16 -2.81
N HIS A 130 -26.81 11.60 -3.95
CA HIS A 130 -27.16 12.91 -4.52
C HIS A 130 -28.58 12.96 -5.10
N LYS A 131 -29.09 11.84 -5.65
CA LYS A 131 -30.44 11.75 -6.21
C LYS A 131 -31.54 11.78 -5.15
N ASN A 132 -31.25 11.25 -3.95
CA ASN A 132 -32.18 11.27 -2.82
C ASN A 132 -32.23 12.63 -2.09
N GLN A 133 -31.24 13.50 -2.28
CA GLN A 133 -31.24 14.85 -1.71
C GLN A 133 -31.88 15.91 -2.62
N SER A 134 -32.03 15.64 -3.93
CA SER A 134 -32.71 16.54 -4.86
C SER A 134 -34.20 16.24 -5.05
N SER A 135 -34.74 15.28 -4.31
CA SER A 135 -36.13 14.81 -4.42
C SER A 135 -36.96 15.11 -3.16
N ASN A 136 -36.43 15.91 -2.23
CA ASN A 136 -37.11 16.40 -1.03
C ASN A 136 -37.28 17.92 -1.10
#